data_AF-A0A1Q6PU46-F1
#
_entry.id   AF-A0A1Q6PU46-F1
#
_cell.length_a   1.000
_cell.length_b   1.000
_cell.length_c   1.000
_cell.angle_alpha   90.00
_cell.angle_beta   90.00
_cell.angle_gamma   90.00
#
_symmetry.space_group_name_H-M   'P 1'
#
loop_
_entity.id
_entity.type
_entity.pdbx_description
1 polymer ?
#
loop_
_entity_poly.entity_id
_entity_poly.type
_entity_poly.pdbx_seq_one_letter_code
_entity_poly.pdbx_strand_id
1 'polypeptide(L)' 'MSAFEKAMNEYRVHFGKPYPYAVGIGFPGSTDEENIKIIRECISTNQLVQFDPLYLDDVDY' A
#
# COMPACT_ATOMS: atom_id res chain seq x y z
N MET A 1 -8.50 -12.16 12.88
CA MET A 1 -7.52 -11.37 12.09
C MET A 1 -7.62 -11.81 10.64
N SER A 2 -8.01 -10.89 9.76
CA SER A 2 -8.02 -11.07 8.31
C SER A 2 -6.59 -11.16 7.77
N ALA A 3 -6.42 -11.75 6.58
CA ALA A 3 -5.11 -11.83 5.90
C ALA A 3 -4.49 -10.43 5.67
N PHE A 4 -5.33 -9.43 5.40
CA PHE A 4 -4.91 -8.04 5.25
C PHE A 4 -4.42 -7.43 6.56
N GLU A 5 -5.14 -7.66 7.68
CA GLU A 5 -4.71 -7.20 9.00
C GLU A 5 -3.36 -7.81 9.41
N LYS A 6 -3.15 -9.09 9.09
CA LYS A 6 -1.86 -9.74 9.33
C LYS A 6 -0.74 -9.08 8.53
N ALA A 7 -0.97 -8.82 7.24
CA ALA A 7 0.02 -8.15 6.38
C ALA A 7 0.32 -6.72 6.87
N MET A 8 -0.69 -5.93 7.25
CA MET A 8 -0.49 -4.60 7.83
C MET A 8 0.34 -4.64 9.11
N ASN A 9 0.13 -5.65 9.95
CA ASN A 9 0.90 -5.82 11.16
C ASN A 9 2.36 -6.21 10.85
N GLU A 10 2.59 -7.10 9.90
CA GLU A 10 3.94 -7.45 9.41
C GLU A 10 4.68 -6.22 8.87
N TYR A 11 4.00 -5.40 8.07
CA TYR A 11 4.54 -4.13 7.57
C TYR A 11 4.91 -3.18 8.72
N ARG A 12 4.03 -3.04 9.72
CA ARG A 12 4.27 -2.19 10.88
C ARG A 12 5.43 -2.70 11.74
N VAL A 13 5.58 -4.00 11.91
CA VAL A 13 6.68 -4.61 12.66
C VAL A 13 8.00 -4.41 11.93
N HIS A 14 8.01 -4.56 10.60
CA HIS A 14 9.22 -4.44 9.79
C HIS A 14 9.70 -2.98 9.65
N PHE A 15 8.78 -2.05 9.39
CA PHE A 15 9.12 -0.64 9.12
C PHE A 15 8.89 0.32 10.29
N GLY A 16 8.24 -0.13 11.37
CA GLY A 16 7.88 0.71 12.51
C GLY A 16 6.78 1.74 12.23
N LYS A 17 6.17 1.72 11.04
CA LYS A 17 5.17 2.69 10.57
C LYS A 17 3.87 2.00 10.16
N PRO A 18 2.71 2.65 10.33
CA PRO A 18 1.46 2.12 9.81
C PRO A 18 1.52 2.03 8.28
N TYR A 19 0.89 0.99 7.71
CA TYR A 19 0.74 0.86 6.27
C TYR A 19 -0.18 1.99 5.76
N PRO A 20 0.27 2.80 4.77
CA PRO A 20 -0.53 3.88 4.23
C PRO A 20 -1.65 3.32 3.36
N TYR A 21 -2.76 2.85 3.94
CA TYR A 21 -3.89 2.34 3.18
C TYR A 21 -4.66 3.49 2.53
N ALA A 22 -4.60 3.61 1.19
CA ALA A 22 -5.41 4.53 0.42
C ALA A 22 -6.57 3.79 -0.25
N VAL A 23 -7.80 4.25 0.00
CA VAL A 23 -9.01 3.67 -0.60
C VAL A 23 -9.58 4.70 -1.56
N GLY A 24 -9.60 4.39 -2.86
CA GLY A 24 -10.10 5.32 -3.87
C GLY A 24 -9.85 4.85 -5.30
N ILE A 25 -10.70 5.29 -6.23
CA ILE A 25 -10.54 5.02 -7.66
C ILE A 25 -9.24 5.67 -8.14
N GLY A 26 -8.33 4.88 -8.71
CA GLY A 26 -7.04 5.36 -9.22
C GLY A 26 -5.84 5.17 -8.28
N PHE A 27 -6.02 4.57 -7.10
CA PHE A 27 -4.89 4.20 -6.23
C PHE A 27 -4.54 2.71 -6.35
N PRO A 28 -3.25 2.34 -6.43
CA PRO A 28 -2.85 0.96 -6.24
C PRO A 28 -3.30 0.49 -4.85
N GLY A 29 -3.69 -0.78 -4.69
CA GLY A 29 -4.25 -1.25 -3.41
C GLY A 29 -5.74 -0.94 -3.22
N SER A 30 -6.51 -0.91 -4.31
CA SER A 30 -7.98 -0.78 -4.24
C SER A 30 -8.67 -2.01 -3.61
N THR A 31 -7.97 -3.14 -3.55
CA THR A 31 -8.48 -4.41 -2.98
C THR A 31 -7.53 -4.95 -1.89
N ASP A 32 -8.05 -5.67 -0.90
CA ASP A 32 -7.26 -6.33 0.15
C ASP A 32 -6.13 -7.20 -0.40
N GLU A 33 -6.39 -7.97 -1.47
CA GLU A 33 -5.38 -8.84 -2.10
C GLU A 33 -4.22 -8.07 -2.73
N GLU A 34 -4.51 -6.93 -3.36
CA GLU A 34 -3.48 -6.06 -3.92
C GLU A 34 -2.63 -5.43 -2.83
N ASN A 35 -3.26 -4.96 -1.74
CA ASN A 35 -2.51 -4.43 -0.61
C ASN A 35 -1.60 -5.48 0.01
N ILE A 36 -2.07 -6.72 0.16
CA ILE A 36 -1.23 -7.82 0.66
C ILE A 36 -0.01 -8.03 -0.25
N LYS A 37 -0.19 -7.97 -1.58
CA LYS A 37 0.93 -8.08 -2.53
C LYS A 37 1.91 -6.91 -2.39
N ILE A 38 1.41 -5.69 -2.36
CA ILE A 38 2.22 -4.47 -2.20
C ILE A 38 3.03 -4.54 -0.90
N ILE A 39 2.39 -4.91 0.22
CA ILE A 39 3.06 -5.08 1.51
C ILE A 39 4.20 -6.09 1.42
N ARG A 40 3.95 -7.26 0.82
CA ARG A 40 4.96 -8.31 0.67
C ARG A 40 6.13 -7.87 -0.20
N GLU A 41 5.82 -7.19 -1.31
CA GLU A 41 6.84 -6.66 -2.21
C GLU A 41 7.70 -5.61 -1.51
N CYS A 42 7.09 -4.66 -0.81
CA CYS A 42 7.77 -3.64 -0.01
C CYS A 42 8.65 -4.23 1.09
N ILE A 43 8.18 -5.24 1.82
CA ILE A 43 9.01 -5.95 2.80
C ILE A 43 10.20 -6.63 2.10
N SER A 44 9.97 -7.26 0.94
CA SER A 44 11.02 -7.96 0.18
C SER A 44 12.06 -7.01 -0.42
N THR A 45 11.66 -5.83 -0.88
CA THR A 45 12.56 -4.80 -1.42
C THR A 45 13.11 -3.89 -0.33
N ASN A 46 12.61 -4.03 0.90
CA ASN A 46 12.87 -3.15 2.04
C ASN A 46 12.58 -1.67 1.72
N GLN A 47 11.58 -1.42 0.88
CA GLN A 47 11.14 -0.07 0.49
C GLN A 47 9.80 0.23 1.14
N LEU A 48 9.66 1.46 1.66
CA LEU A 48 8.39 1.93 2.18
C LEU A 48 7.38 2.08 1.04
N VAL A 49 6.15 1.68 1.31
CA VAL A 49 5.01 1.93 0.43
C VAL A 49 4.81 3.43 0.36
N GLN A 50 5.01 4.00 -0.83
CA GLN A 50 4.56 5.34 -1.16
C GLN A 50 3.40 5.18 -2.14
N PHE A 51 2.19 5.36 -1.63
CA PHE A 51 1.06 5.68 -2.50
C PHE A 51 1.17 7.14 -2.86
N ASP A 52 1.98 7.44 -3.86
CA ASP A 52 1.82 8.71 -4.53
C ASP A 52 0.44 8.68 -5.20
N PRO A 53 -0.41 9.69 -4.95
CA PRO A 53 -1.63 9.82 -5.73
C PRO A 53 -1.22 9.82 -7.21
N LEU A 54 -1.79 8.89 -7.98
CA LEU A 54 -1.82 9.00 -9.44
C LEU A 54 -2.74 10.18 -9.79
N TYR A 55 -2.36 11.39 -9.39
CA TYR A 55 -2.76 12.55 -10.15
C TYR A 55 -2.07 12.36 -11.49
N LEU A 56 -2.83 11.83 -12.45
CA LEU A 56 -2.54 12.01 -13.86
C LEU A 56 -2.36 13.51 -14.05
N ASP A 57 -1.12 13.95 -14.08
CA ASP A 57 -0.67 15.34 -14.29
C ASP A 57 -0.92 15.78 -15.76
N ASP A 58 -1.94 15.22 -16.41
CA ASP A 58 -2.30 15.36 -17.82
C ASP A 58 -3.80 15.67 -18.00
N VAL A 59 -4.41 16.36 -17.03
CA VAL A 59 -5.68 17.06 -17.28
C VAL A 59 -5.38 18.55 -17.30
N ASP A 60 -4.70 18.98 -18.36
CA ASP A 60 -4.66 20.39 -18.78
C ASP A 60 -6.10 20.92 -18.80
N TYR A 61 -6.39 21.89 -17.93
CA TYR A 61 -7.67 22.59 -17.82
C TYR A 61 -7.67 23.86 -18.68
#